data_AF-A0A1Z4LXL7-F1
#
_entry.id   AF-A0A1Z4LXL7-F1
#
_cell.length_a   1.000
_cell.length_b   1.000
_cell.length_c   1.000
_cell.angle_alpha   90.00
_cell.angle_beta   90.00
_cell.angle_gamma   90.00
#
_symmetry.space_group_name_H-M   'P 1'
#
loop_
_entity.id
_entity.type
_entity.pdbx_description
1 polymer ?
#
loop_
_entity_poly.entity_id
_entity_poly.type
_entity_poly.pdbx_seq_one_letter_code
_entity_poly.pdbx_strand_id
1 'polypeptide(L)'
;MKHIQTELNLGIAITSDNPHTPTKPQYDPYWDELCWEEQSTCKSVGEQVSHSTQKSAHQHEIQTNHFVEKYYVERGNNKYWYWRYTWMEGRKLRRKYVGSVNSARARKKKQVIEDCIRKNLHPQNIITILNNFSNNSQIH
;
A
#
# COMPACT_ATOMS: atom_id res chain seq x y z
N MET A 1 -34.30 -48.55 25.99
CA MET A 1 -35.09 -48.79 24.77
C MET A 1 -34.50 -47.96 23.64
N LYS A 2 -34.06 -48.68 22.59
CA LYS A 2 -33.92 -48.27 21.18
C LYS A 2 -33.12 -46.99 20.85
N HIS A 3 -31.81 -47.22 20.74
CA HIS A 3 -30.94 -46.90 19.60
C HIS A 3 -31.67 -46.49 18.30
N ILE A 4 -31.32 -45.32 17.72
CA ILE A 4 -31.33 -45.09 16.26
C ILE A 4 -30.15 -44.14 15.92
N GLN A 5 -29.13 -44.72 15.29
CA GLN A 5 -28.11 -44.02 14.51
C GLN A 5 -28.73 -43.59 13.18
N THR A 6 -28.34 -42.43 12.65
CA THR A 6 -28.60 -42.08 11.25
C THR A 6 -27.30 -41.57 10.64
N GLU A 7 -26.60 -42.48 9.97
CA GLU A 7 -25.53 -42.15 9.04
C GLU A 7 -26.16 -41.79 7.69
N LEU A 8 -25.71 -40.68 7.09
CA LEU A 8 -25.85 -40.44 5.66
C LEU A 8 -24.46 -40.23 5.07
N ASN A 9 -23.92 -41.34 4.56
CA ASN A 9 -22.78 -41.42 3.67
C ASN A 9 -23.13 -40.76 2.34
N LEU A 10 -22.48 -39.62 2.04
CA LEU A 10 -22.40 -39.08 0.68
C LEU A 10 -20.99 -39.37 0.15
N GLY A 11 -20.88 -40.43 -0.65
CA GLY A 11 -19.67 -40.80 -1.35
C GLY A 11 -19.31 -39.76 -2.40
N ILE A 12 -18.14 -39.15 -2.26
CA ILE A 12 -17.51 -38.34 -3.30
C ILE A 12 -16.52 -39.25 -4.01
N ALA A 13 -16.87 -39.66 -5.23
CA ALA A 13 -15.98 -40.35 -6.14
C ALA A 13 -14.92 -39.36 -6.65
N ILE A 14 -13.67 -39.55 -6.24
CA ILE A 14 -12.51 -38.82 -6.75
C ILE A 14 -11.87 -39.75 -7.78
N THR A 15 -12.05 -39.45 -9.07
CA THR A 15 -11.28 -40.05 -10.15
C THR A 15 -10.52 -38.97 -10.87
N SER A 16 -9.20 -39.13 -10.95
CA SER A 16 -8.35 -38.89 -12.13
C SER A 16 -6.97 -38.45 -11.69
N ASP A 17 -6.12 -39.43 -11.41
CA ASP A 17 -4.67 -39.27 -11.42
C ASP A 17 -4.23 -38.66 -12.75
N ASN A 18 -3.55 -37.52 -12.70
CA ASN A 18 -2.80 -37.00 -13.84
C ASN A 18 -1.36 -36.75 -13.37
N PRO A 19 -0.42 -37.69 -13.56
CA PRO A 19 0.97 -37.46 -13.25
C PRO A 19 1.57 -36.53 -14.31
N HIS A 20 1.61 -35.23 -14.01
CA HIS A 20 2.45 -34.30 -14.76
C HIS A 20 3.90 -34.63 -14.39
N THR A 21 4.52 -35.50 -15.18
CA THR A 21 5.96 -35.69 -15.14
C THR A 21 6.61 -34.38 -15.61
N PRO A 22 7.57 -33.81 -14.85
CA PRO A 22 8.32 -32.66 -15.31
C PRO A 22 9.22 -33.12 -16.45
N THR A 23 8.84 -32.80 -17.69
CA THR A 23 9.72 -32.92 -18.84
C THR A 23 10.92 -32.01 -18.62
N LYS A 24 12.11 -32.61 -18.52
CA LYS A 24 13.37 -31.85 -18.54
C LYS A 24 13.41 -31.05 -19.83
N PRO A 25 13.81 -29.77 -19.80
CA PRO A 25 13.96 -28.99 -21.01
C PRO A 25 14.94 -29.73 -21.94
N GLN A 26 14.54 -29.89 -23.19
CA GLN A 26 15.37 -30.50 -24.22
C GLN A 26 16.58 -29.60 -24.43
N TYR A 27 17.77 -30.13 -24.14
CA TYR A 27 19.04 -29.43 -24.33
C TYR A 27 19.24 -29.18 -25.83
N ASP A 28 19.36 -27.90 -26.21
CA ASP A 28 19.62 -27.43 -27.57
C ASP A 28 21.09 -27.01 -27.69
N PRO A 29 21.95 -27.80 -28.35
CA PRO A 29 23.38 -27.50 -28.47
C PRO A 29 23.68 -26.24 -29.30
N TYR A 30 22.71 -25.71 -30.06
CA TYR A 30 22.94 -24.59 -30.97
C TYR A 30 23.16 -23.25 -30.24
N TRP A 31 22.81 -23.18 -28.96
CA TRP A 31 22.95 -21.96 -28.15
C TRP A 31 24.26 -21.84 -27.39
N ASP A 32 25.07 -22.91 -27.30
CA ASP A 32 26.30 -22.92 -26.49
C ASP A 32 27.60 -22.68 -27.31
N GLU A 33 27.53 -22.53 -28.63
CA GLU A 33 28.71 -22.44 -29.51
C GLU A 33 29.00 -21.04 -30.12
N LEU A 34 28.65 -19.95 -29.43
CA LEU A 34 28.99 -18.58 -29.88
C LEU A 34 29.52 -17.64 -28.78
N CYS A 35 30.26 -18.16 -27.80
CA CYS A 35 31.03 -17.31 -26.88
C CYS A 35 32.52 -17.64 -26.98
N TRP A 36 33.09 -17.24 -28.11
CA TRP A 36 34.54 -17.06 -28.20
C TRP A 36 34.95 -15.94 -27.25
N GLU A 37 36.07 -16.19 -26.58
CA GLU A 37 36.63 -15.47 -25.46
C GLU A 37 36.87 -13.98 -25.77
N GLU A 38 36.20 -13.10 -25.04
CA GLU A 38 36.76 -11.79 -24.70
C GLU A 38 36.65 -11.62 -23.19
N GLN A 39 37.80 -11.71 -22.52
CA GLN A 39 37.96 -11.29 -21.12
C GLN A 39 37.85 -9.77 -21.02
N SER A 40 36.68 -9.24 -21.31
CA SER A 40 36.29 -7.90 -20.96
C SER A 40 36.07 -7.87 -19.45
N THR A 41 36.83 -7.02 -18.75
CA THR A 41 36.69 -6.76 -17.31
C THR A 41 35.37 -6.02 -17.04
N CYS A 42 34.25 -6.71 -17.25
CA CYS A 42 32.92 -6.21 -16.92
C CYS A 42 32.78 -6.27 -15.41
N LYS A 43 33.02 -5.14 -14.73
CA LYS A 43 32.54 -4.96 -13.35
C LYS A 43 31.05 -5.26 -13.34
N SER A 44 30.61 -6.17 -12.46
CA SER A 44 29.20 -6.54 -12.41
C SER A 44 28.35 -5.29 -12.18
N VAL A 45 27.20 -5.20 -12.86
CA VAL A 45 26.28 -4.06 -12.72
C VAL A 45 25.88 -3.84 -11.25
N GLY A 46 25.92 -4.90 -10.43
CA GLY A 46 25.67 -4.82 -8.98
C GLY A 46 26.71 -3.98 -8.22
N GLU A 47 27.97 -3.99 -8.65
CA GLU A 47 29.06 -3.30 -7.96
C GLU A 47 29.07 -1.78 -8.24
N GLN A 48 28.59 -1.35 -9.42
CA GLN A 48 28.43 0.08 -9.76
C GLN A 48 27.33 0.77 -8.93
N VAL A 49 26.28 0.05 -8.54
CA VAL A 49 25.17 0.60 -7.74
C VAL A 49 25.63 0.93 -6.32
N SER A 50 26.59 0.19 -5.77
CA SER A 50 27.12 0.38 -4.42
C SER A 50 27.93 1.67 -4.22
N HIS A 51 28.65 2.14 -5.24
CA HIS A 51 29.65 3.22 -5.08
C HIS A 51 29.25 4.57 -5.66
N SER A 52 28.32 4.63 -6.61
CA SER A 52 27.93 5.90 -7.28
C SER A 52 26.57 6.45 -6.80
N THR A 53 25.77 5.64 -6.11
CA THR A 53 24.46 6.10 -5.64
C THR A 53 24.64 6.80 -4.28
N GLN A 54 24.77 8.12 -4.28
CA GLN A 54 24.35 8.90 -3.12
C GLN A 54 22.88 8.54 -2.89
N LYS A 55 22.61 7.67 -1.92
CA LYS A 55 21.26 7.40 -1.40
C LYS A 55 20.79 8.62 -0.61
N SER A 56 20.81 9.81 -1.22
CA SER A 56 19.98 10.93 -0.83
C SER A 56 18.55 10.66 -1.33
N ALA A 57 18.02 9.48 -0.98
CA ALA A 57 16.58 9.37 -0.92
C ALA A 57 16.18 10.36 0.17
N HIS A 58 15.27 11.29 -0.13
CA HIS A 58 14.64 12.19 0.83
C HIS A 58 13.75 11.38 1.82
N GLN A 59 14.28 10.29 2.39
CA GLN A 59 13.56 9.28 3.16
C GLN A 59 13.59 9.55 4.67
N HIS A 60 14.33 10.54 5.15
CA HIS A 60 14.71 10.56 6.58
C HIS A 60 14.31 11.77 7.41
N GLU A 61 13.64 12.80 6.86
CA GLU A 61 13.20 13.95 7.69
C GLU A 61 11.68 14.07 7.89
N ILE A 62 10.89 13.14 7.35
CA ILE A 62 9.47 13.00 7.76
C ILE A 62 9.39 11.86 8.77
N GLN A 63 9.83 12.10 10.01
CA GLN A 63 9.76 11.11 11.10
C GLN A 63 8.32 10.64 11.38
N THR A 64 7.31 11.38 10.92
CA THR A 64 5.90 11.03 11.05
C THR A 64 5.37 10.38 9.77
N ASN A 65 4.97 9.11 9.84
CA ASN A 65 4.34 8.35 8.74
C ASN A 65 2.95 8.89 8.28
N HIS A 66 2.58 10.10 8.72
CA HIS A 66 1.35 10.79 8.37
C HIS A 66 1.51 12.31 8.43
N PHE A 67 0.66 13.04 7.69
CA PHE A 67 0.65 14.50 7.66
C PHE A 67 -0.69 15.03 7.12
N VAL A 68 -0.94 16.33 7.34
CA VAL A 68 -2.06 17.06 6.71
C VAL A 68 -1.51 17.84 5.52
N GLU A 69 -2.18 17.73 4.39
CA GLU A 69 -1.78 18.35 3.13
C GLU A 69 -2.88 19.29 2.63
N LYS A 70 -2.47 20.49 2.19
CA LYS A 70 -3.34 21.42 1.47
C LYS A 70 -3.23 21.11 -0.02
N TYR A 71 -4.37 20.89 -0.67
CA TYR A 71 -4.45 20.66 -2.12
C TYR A 71 -5.57 21.50 -2.72
N TYR A 72 -5.59 21.65 -4.04
CA TYR A 72 -6.70 22.29 -4.74
C TYR A 72 -7.28 21.38 -5.81
N VAL A 73 -8.53 21.66 -6.16
CA VAL A 73 -9.22 21.10 -7.32
C VAL A 73 -9.68 22.27 -8.17
N GLU A 74 -9.45 22.18 -9.47
CA GLU A 74 -9.86 23.18 -10.44
C GLU A 74 -11.18 22.75 -11.09
N ARG A 75 -12.15 23.66 -11.19
CA ARG A 75 -13.42 23.45 -11.90
C ARG A 75 -13.75 24.71 -12.69
N GLY A 76 -13.75 24.61 -14.02
CA GLY A 76 -13.78 25.78 -14.89
C GLY A 76 -12.55 26.66 -14.63
N ASN A 77 -12.76 27.96 -14.41
CA ASN A 77 -11.70 28.93 -14.12
C ASN A 77 -11.46 29.16 -12.62
N ASN A 78 -12.08 28.35 -11.75
CA ASN A 78 -12.05 28.53 -10.30
C ASN A 78 -11.23 27.43 -9.61
N LYS A 79 -10.39 27.85 -8.65
CA LYS A 79 -9.59 26.96 -7.79
C LYS A 79 -10.21 26.83 -6.41
N TYR A 80 -10.49 25.60 -6.00
CA TYR A 80 -11.07 25.28 -4.71
C TYR A 80 -10.05 24.58 -3.83
N TRP A 81 -9.74 25.17 -2.69
CA TRP A 81 -8.74 24.65 -1.76
C TRP A 81 -9.35 23.76 -0.69
N TYR A 82 -8.68 22.64 -0.42
CA TYR A 82 -9.10 21.62 0.53
C TYR A 82 -7.92 21.13 1.37
N TRP A 83 -8.24 20.57 2.53
CA TRP A 83 -7.31 19.77 3.31
C TRP A 83 -7.61 18.28 3.17
N ARG A 84 -6.55 17.48 3.11
CA ARG A 84 -6.61 16.02 3.26
C ARG A 84 -5.60 15.57 4.31
N TYR A 85 -5.96 14.54 5.04
CA TYR A 85 -5.07 13.82 5.92
C TYR A 85 -4.49 12.63 5.15
N THR A 86 -3.18 12.48 5.18
CA THR A 86 -2.43 11.49 4.40
C THR A 86 -1.59 10.64 5.37
N TRP A 87 -1.56 9.32 5.17
CA TRP A 87 -0.75 8.40 5.98
C TRP A 87 -0.28 7.19 5.18
N MET A 88 0.78 6.56 5.63
CA MET A 88 1.27 5.29 5.08
C MET A 88 0.59 4.10 5.78
N GLU A 89 0.14 3.13 4.98
CA GLU A 89 -0.32 1.81 5.43
C GLU A 89 0.51 0.76 4.68
N GLY A 90 1.52 0.20 5.36
CA GLY A 90 2.56 -0.58 4.68
C GLY A 90 3.28 0.26 3.63
N ARG A 91 3.22 -0.16 2.37
CA ARG A 91 3.80 0.56 1.21
C ARG A 91 2.80 1.47 0.49
N LYS A 92 1.55 1.56 0.97
CA LYS A 92 0.47 2.27 0.28
C LYS A 92 0.15 3.60 0.95
N LEU A 93 0.17 4.67 0.17
CA LEU A 93 -0.25 6.00 0.62
C LEU A 93 -1.78 6.09 0.65
N ARG A 94 -2.33 6.33 1.83
CA ARG A 94 -3.77 6.50 2.08
C ARG A 94 -4.09 7.97 2.32
N ARG A 95 -5.34 8.35 2.02
CA ARG A 95 -5.82 9.73 2.11
C ARG A 95 -7.25 9.76 2.66
N LYS A 96 -7.57 10.77 3.46
CA LYS A 96 -8.92 11.04 3.97
C LYS A 96 -9.23 12.53 3.82
N TYR A 97 -10.40 12.82 3.26
CA TYR A 97 -10.86 14.19 3.10
C TYR A 97 -11.17 14.83 4.46
N VAL A 98 -10.64 16.03 4.69
CA VAL A 98 -10.86 16.79 5.94
C VAL A 98 -11.95 17.84 5.73
N GLY A 99 -11.86 18.61 4.64
CA GLY A 99 -12.82 19.68 4.32
C GLY A 99 -12.22 20.80 3.47
N SER A 100 -13.07 21.77 3.11
CA SER A 100 -12.64 23.01 2.45
C SER A 100 -11.83 23.89 3.41
N VAL A 101 -10.77 24.53 2.91
CA VAL A 101 -9.90 25.44 3.69
C VAL A 101 -10.68 26.58 4.35
N ASN A 102 -11.76 27.03 3.70
CA ASN A 102 -12.55 28.17 4.17
C ASN A 102 -13.60 27.77 5.23
N SER A 103 -13.82 26.46 5.45
CA SER A 103 -14.79 25.98 6.43
C SER A 103 -14.24 26.05 7.85
N ALA A 104 -14.96 26.75 8.75
CA ALA A 104 -14.62 26.79 10.18
C ALA A 104 -14.55 25.38 10.81
N ARG A 105 -15.43 24.47 10.37
CA ARG A 105 -15.43 23.08 10.81
C ARG A 105 -14.18 22.33 10.33
N ALA A 106 -13.78 22.53 9.07
CA ALA A 106 -12.57 21.91 8.53
C ALA A 106 -11.31 22.41 9.25
N ARG A 107 -11.26 23.70 9.62
CA ARG A 107 -10.17 24.28 10.42
C ARG A 107 -10.05 23.59 11.78
N LYS A 108 -11.17 23.41 12.49
CA LYS A 108 -11.21 22.68 13.76
C LYS A 108 -10.71 21.25 13.59
N LYS A 109 -11.17 20.53 12.56
CA LYS A 109 -10.69 19.17 12.25
C LYS A 109 -9.18 19.14 11.99
N LYS A 110 -8.67 20.07 11.16
CA LYS A 110 -7.22 20.19 10.88
C LYS A 110 -6.42 20.35 12.17
N GLN A 111 -6.82 21.29 13.03
CA GLN A 111 -6.13 21.55 14.29
C GLN A 111 -6.10 20.30 15.18
N VAL A 112 -7.24 19.61 15.31
CA VAL A 112 -7.31 18.36 16.08
C VAL A 112 -6.39 17.29 15.49
N ILE A 113 -6.32 17.15 14.16
CA ILE A 113 -5.39 16.20 13.53
C ILE A 113 -3.94 16.58 13.83
N GLU A 114 -3.57 17.85 13.66
CA GLU A 114 -2.21 18.33 13.93
C GLU A 114 -1.82 18.11 15.40
N ASP A 115 -2.75 18.31 16.33
CA ASP A 115 -2.56 18.01 17.75
C ASP A 115 -2.41 16.50 18.01
N CYS A 116 -3.14 15.65 17.29
CA CYS A 116 -3.02 14.20 17.37
C CYS A 116 -1.67 13.70 16.82
N ILE A 117 -1.20 14.27 15.71
CA ILE A 117 0.12 13.99 15.14
C ILE A 117 1.21 14.41 16.13
N ARG A 118 1.10 15.59 16.75
CA ARG A 118 2.04 16.05 17.79
C ARG A 118 2.09 15.11 18.99
N LYS A 119 0.98 14.44 19.30
CA LYS A 119 0.86 13.42 20.35
C LYS A 119 1.25 12.00 19.88
N ASN A 120 1.75 11.85 18.64
CA ASN A 120 2.11 10.56 18.04
C ASN A 120 0.97 9.53 18.05
N LEU A 121 -0.29 9.97 17.91
CA LEU A 121 -1.43 9.04 17.87
C LEU A 121 -1.44 8.25 16.56
N HIS A 122 -1.73 6.95 16.67
CA HIS A 122 -1.79 6.05 15.51
C HIS A 122 -2.82 6.54 14.46
N PRO A 123 -2.55 6.44 13.14
CA PRO A 123 -3.46 6.91 12.09
C PRO A 123 -4.90 6.43 12.22
N GLN A 124 -5.11 5.19 12.67
CA GLN A 124 -6.45 4.62 12.85
C GLN A 124 -7.27 5.38 13.89
N ASN A 125 -6.65 5.85 14.98
CA ASN A 125 -7.34 6.66 16.00
C ASN A 125 -7.76 8.01 15.43
N ILE A 126 -6.89 8.63 14.63
CA ILE A 126 -7.17 9.91 13.95
C ILE A 126 -8.35 9.76 12.97
N ILE A 127 -8.41 8.64 12.24
CA ILE A 127 -9.51 8.34 11.32
C ILE A 127 -10.83 8.17 12.08
N THR A 128 -10.82 7.47 13.23
CA THR A 128 -11.99 7.32 14.09
C THR A 128 -12.49 8.68 14.58
N ILE A 129 -11.60 9.53 15.07
CA ILE A 129 -11.91 10.92 15.48
C ILE A 129 -12.57 11.67 14.30
N LEU A 130 -11.96 11.60 13.11
CA LEU A 130 -12.47 12.26 11.90
C LEU A 130 -13.86 11.77 11.48
N ASN A 131 -14.16 10.48 11.62
CA ASN A 131 -15.47 9.92 11.32
C ASN A 131 -16.52 10.40 12.34
N ASN A 132 -16.17 10.46 13.62
CA ASN A 132 -17.07 10.98 14.68
C ASN A 132 -17.44 12.45 14.45
N PHE A 133 -16.49 13.24 13.94
CA PHE A 133 -16.78 14.62 13.53
C PHE A 133 -17.89 14.71 12.48
N SER A 134 -18.07 13.70 11.62
CA SER A 134 -19.11 13.67 10.59
C SER A 134 -20.50 13.50 11.19
N ASN A 135 -20.62 12.58 12.16
CA ASN A 135 -21.89 12.14 12.74
C ASN A 135 -22.53 13.21 13.65
N ASN A 136 -21.72 14.00 14.36
CA ASN A 136 -22.19 15.08 15.24
C ASN A 136 -22.84 16.27 14.51
N SER A 137 -23.03 16.22 13.20
CA SER A 137 -23.70 17.27 12.42
C SER A 137 -25.11 16.92 11.95
N GLN A 138 -25.67 15.79 12.40
CA GLN A 138 -27.03 15.38 12.08
C GLN A 138 -28.04 15.55 13.24
N ILE A 139 -27.68 16.23 14.33
CA ILE A 139 -28.55 16.40 15.52
C ILE A 139 -28.97 17.87 15.71
N HIS A 140 -29.16 18.62 14.62
CA HIS A 140 -29.71 19.97 14.68
C HIS A 140 -30.72 20.20 13.58
#